data_AF-A0A1B8YI08-F1
#
_entry.id   AF-A0A1B8YI08-F1
#
_cell.length_a   1.000
_cell.length_b   1.000
_cell.length_c   1.000
_cell.angle_alpha   90.00
_cell.angle_beta   90.00
_cell.angle_gamma   90.00
#
_symmetry.space_group_name_H-M   'P 1'
#
loop_
_entity.id
_entity.type
_entity.pdbx_description
1 polymer ?
#
loop_
_entity_poly.entity_id
_entity_poly.type
_entity_poly.pdbx_seq_one_letter_code
_entity_poly.pdbx_strand_id
1 'polypeptide(L)' 'MSKAVILLGDTTDHGGKVITAIAQYTHNGIPIAGKEDLVACPQCKGVFPIIQG' A
#
# COMPACT_ATOMS: atom_id res chain seq x y z
N MET A 1 -15.18 -14.46 7.60
CA MET A 1 -14.68 -13.56 6.52
C MET A 1 -13.20 -13.32 6.79
N SER A 2 -12.32 -13.67 5.86
CA SER A 2 -10.90 -13.27 5.94
C SER A 2 -10.79 -11.78 5.63
N LYS A 3 -9.91 -11.07 6.34
CA LYS A 3 -9.57 -9.69 5.98
C LYS A 3 -8.66 -9.70 4.75
N ALA A 4 -8.88 -8.79 3.82
CA ALA A 4 -7.98 -8.56 2.69
C ALA A 4 -6.69 -7.88 3.18
N VAL A 5 -5.61 -8.05 2.41
CA VAL A 5 -4.32 -7.37 2.62
C VAL A 5 -4.08 -6.39 1.46
N ILE A 6 -3.32 -5.33 1.73
CA ILE A 6 -2.89 -4.36 0.73
C ILE A 6 -1.54 -4.81 0.19
N LEU A 7 -1.37 -4.80 -1.13
CA LEU A 7 -0.16 -5.23 -1.79
C LEU A 7 0.62 -4.06 -2.39
N LEU A 8 1.93 -4.26 -2.57
CA LEU A 8 2.77 -3.34 -3.31
C LEU A 8 2.18 -3.11 -4.72
N GLY A 9 1.91 -1.85 -5.03
CA GLY A 9 1.36 -1.43 -6.31
C GLY A 9 -0.17 -1.36 -6.38
N ASP A 10 -0.89 -1.74 -5.33
CA ASP A 10 -2.34 -1.52 -5.25
C ASP A 10 -2.68 -0.02 -5.33
N THR A 11 -3.86 0.27 -5.86
CA THR A 11 -4.37 1.63 -6.01
C THR A 11 -5.32 2.01 -4.90
N THR A 12 -5.32 3.27 -4.49
CA THR A 12 -6.33 3.83 -3.56
C THR A 12 -7.53 4.39 -4.33
N ASP A 13 -8.65 4.58 -3.64
CA ASP A 13 -9.88 5.18 -4.17
C ASP A 13 -9.72 6.64 -4.65
N HIS A 14 -8.71 7.35 -4.13
CA HIS A 14 -8.31 8.69 -4.57
C HIS A 14 -7.22 8.67 -5.66
N GLY A 15 -6.92 7.51 -6.24
CA GLY A 15 -5.96 7.36 -7.35
C GLY A 15 -4.49 7.37 -6.94
N GLY A 16 -4.19 7.14 -5.67
CA GLY A 16 -2.83 6.87 -5.20
C GLY A 16 -2.39 5.45 -5.52
N LYS A 17 -1.08 5.18 -5.43
CA LYS A 17 -0.48 3.86 -5.60
C LYS A 17 0.46 3.55 -4.44
N VAL A 18 0.37 2.36 -3.87
CA VAL A 18 1.30 1.85 -2.86
C VAL A 18 2.67 1.65 -3.49
N ILE A 19 3.71 2.26 -2.92
CA ILE A 19 5.07 2.28 -3.49
C ILE A 19 6.14 1.66 -2.58
N THR A 20 5.84 1.39 -1.31
CA THR A 20 6.69 0.59 -0.42
C THR A 20 5.86 -0.50 0.25
N ALA A 21 6.56 -1.55 0.69
CA ALA A 21 5.97 -2.69 1.38
C ALA A 21 7.05 -3.45 2.17
N ILE A 22 6.62 -4.30 3.10
CA ILE A 22 7.52 -5.16 3.87
C ILE A 22 7.88 -6.40 3.03
N ALA A 23 9.11 -6.45 2.52
CA ALA A 23 9.54 -7.51 1.59
C ALA A 23 9.41 -8.95 2.13
N GLN A 24 9.41 -9.13 3.46
CA GLN A 24 9.40 -10.44 4.11
C GLN A 24 8.02 -11.11 4.08
N TYR A 25 6.94 -10.33 4.00
CA TYR A 25 5.58 -10.82 4.00
C TYR A 25 4.99 -10.64 2.61
N THR A 26 4.59 -11.74 1.98
CA THR A 26 4.06 -11.70 0.62
C THR A 26 2.72 -12.42 0.52
N HIS A 27 1.88 -11.96 -0.40
CA HIS A 27 0.70 -12.68 -0.87
C HIS A 27 0.88 -12.96 -2.36
N ASN A 28 0.90 -14.24 -2.74
CA ASN A 28 1.18 -14.67 -4.11
C ASN A 28 2.48 -14.08 -4.69
N GLY A 29 3.51 -13.93 -3.83
CA GLY A 29 4.81 -13.37 -4.22
C GLY A 29 4.87 -11.83 -4.28
N ILE A 30 3.77 -11.13 -4.01
CA ILE A 30 3.75 -9.66 -3.95
C ILE A 30 3.87 -9.21 -2.48
N PRO A 31 4.82 -8.31 -2.14
CA PRO A 31 4.95 -7.79 -0.78
C PRO A 31 3.68 -7.15 -0.24
N ILE A 32 3.37 -7.42 1.02
CA ILE A 32 2.25 -6.86 1.76
C ILE A 32 2.68 -5.51 2.36
N ALA A 33 1.85 -4.49 2.15
CA ALA A 33 2.03 -3.17 2.76
C ALA A 33 1.38 -3.12 4.15
N GLY A 34 2.03 -2.40 5.05
CA GLY A 34 1.57 -2.18 6.42
C GLY A 34 1.53 -0.70 6.79
N LYS A 35 1.39 -0.44 8.09
CA LYS A 35 1.52 0.92 8.63
C LYS A 35 2.91 1.49 8.29
N GLU A 36 2.96 2.79 8.00
CA GLU A 36 4.13 3.57 7.55
C GLU A 36 4.59 3.30 6.12
N ASP A 37 4.05 2.28 5.42
CA ASP A 37 4.30 2.14 4.00
C ASP A 37 3.68 3.30 3.21
N LEU A 38 4.33 3.64 2.11
CA LEU A 38 4.11 4.88 1.40
C LEU A 38 3.16 4.68 0.22
N VAL A 39 2.30 5.67 0.02
CA VAL A 39 1.40 5.81 -1.14
C VAL A 39 1.76 7.10 -1.86
N ALA A 40 2.04 7.01 -3.16
CA ALA A 40 2.18 8.18 -4.02
C ALA A 40 0.83 8.54 -4.65
N CYS A 41 0.35 9.78 -4.47
CA CYS A 41 -0.90 10.25 -5.06
C CYS A 41 -0.63 11.37 -6.07
N PRO A 42 -0.85 11.13 -7.39
CA PRO A 42 -0.64 12.16 -8.41
C PRO A 42 -1.65 13.30 -8.29
N GLN A 43 -2.87 13.03 -7.83
CA GLN A 43 -3.89 14.06 -7.64
C GLN A 43 -3.53 15.02 -6.51
N CYS A 44 -3.01 14.49 -5.39
CA CYS A 44 -2.57 15.28 -4.24
C CYS A 44 -1.15 15.85 -4.41
N LYS A 45 -0.41 15.41 -5.44
CA LYS A 45 0.99 15.77 -5.71
C LYS A 45 1.93 15.49 -4.53
N GLY A 46 1.74 14.34 -3.87
CA GLY A 46 2.48 14.00 -2.65
C GLY A 46 2.60 12.51 -2.39
N VAL A 47 3.40 12.20 -1.36
CA VAL A 47 3.60 10.85 -0.82
C VAL A 47 3.13 10.85 0.63
N PHE A 48 2.31 9.86 1.00
CA PHE A 48 1.65 9.80 2.29
C PHE A 48 1.79 8.39 2.90
N PRO A 49 1.98 8.27 4.22
CA PRO A 49 2.05 6.98 4.88
C PRO A 49 0.66 6.36 5.06
N ILE A 50 0.59 5.04 5.05
CA ILE A 50 -0.54 4.28 5.59
C ILE A 50 -0.53 4.43 7.11
N ILE A 51 -1.58 5.01 7.68
CA ILE A 51 -1.62 5.33 9.11
C ILE A 51 -2.25 4.22 9.99
N GLN A 52 -2.96 3.26 9.39
CA GLN A 52 -3.63 2.14 10.07
C GLN A 52 -3.83 0.94 9.15
N GLY A 53 -3.90 -0.27 9.72
CA GLY A 53 -4.10 -1.54 9.01
C GLY A 53 -3.94 -2.74 9.92
#